data_AF-A0A8T3SIN5-F1
#
_entry.id   AF-A0A8T3SIN5-F1
#
_cell.length_a   1.000
_cell.length_b   1.000
_cell.length_c   1.000
_cell.angle_alpha   90.00
_cell.angle_beta   90.00
_cell.angle_gamma   90.00
#
_symmetry.space_group_name_H-M   'P 1'
#
loop_
_entity.id
_entity.type
_entity.pdbx_description
1 polymer ?
#
loop_
_entity_poly.entity_id
_entity_poly.type
_entity_poly.pdbx_seq_one_letter_code
_entity_poly.pdbx_strand_id
1 'polypeptide(L)'
;MIYFIINFYLPLLFAIFMGAVSILGLGLYLLQHIKINYNRARQDTLEGELNNQDFHAIAGEDVFATKLDLARAFIETGKRDSAKQILDNVVKQGNRIQQQEATNLLNQF
;
A
#
# COMPACT_ATOMS: atom_id res chain seq x y z
N MET A 1 22.97 -48.35 31.72
CA MET A 1 23.68 -47.26 31.01
C MET A 1 22.80 -46.50 30.03
N ILE A 2 21.99 -47.18 29.19
CA ILE A 2 21.04 -46.52 28.26
C ILE A 2 19.98 -45.62 28.94
N TYR A 3 19.44 -46.01 30.10
CA TYR A 3 18.47 -45.19 30.82
C TYR A 3 19.00 -43.81 31.25
N PHE A 4 20.30 -43.72 31.56
CA PHE A 4 20.92 -42.46 31.95
C PHE A 4 20.99 -41.48 30.77
N ILE A 5 21.31 -42.01 29.59
CA ILE A 5 21.35 -41.26 28.34
C ILE A 5 19.94 -40.75 28.01
N ILE A 6 18.93 -41.64 27.98
CA ILE A 6 17.56 -41.25 27.63
C ILE A 6 17.02 -40.19 28.60
N ASN A 7 17.19 -40.38 29.92
CA ASN A 7 16.67 -39.43 30.92
C ASN A 7 17.37 -38.06 30.87
N PHE A 8 18.62 -38.00 30.38
CA PHE A 8 19.36 -36.76 30.24
C PHE A 8 19.01 -36.00 28.95
N TYR A 9 18.83 -36.70 27.82
CA TYR A 9 18.56 -36.06 26.52
C TYR A 9 17.07 -35.77 26.26
N LEU A 10 16.15 -36.50 26.87
CA LEU A 10 14.71 -36.28 26.72
C LEU A 10 14.29 -34.84 27.09
N PRO A 11 14.65 -34.27 28.25
CA PRO A 11 14.28 -32.88 28.58
C PRO A 11 14.96 -31.84 27.67
N LEU A 12 16.20 -32.12 27.21
CA LEU A 12 16.94 -31.23 26.31
C LEU A 12 16.23 -31.07 24.96
N LEU A 13 15.71 -32.17 24.40
CA LEU A 13 14.99 -32.16 23.13
C LEU A 13 13.67 -31.38 23.25
N PHE A 14 12.93 -31.61 24.34
CA PHE A 14 11.68 -30.87 24.61
C PHE A 14 11.91 -29.36 24.75
N ALA A 15 12.99 -28.94 25.41
CA ALA A 15 13.34 -27.52 25.54
C ALA A 15 13.63 -26.87 24.18
N ILE A 16 14.37 -27.55 23.31
CA ILE A 16 14.67 -27.07 21.95
C ILE A 16 13.39 -27.00 21.12
N PHE A 17 12.53 -28.01 21.22
CA PHE A 17 11.25 -28.05 20.51
C PHE A 17 10.32 -26.91 20.93
N MET A 18 10.15 -26.69 22.24
CA MET A 18 9.35 -25.57 22.76
C MET A 18 9.93 -24.21 22.37
N GLY A 19 11.26 -24.08 22.34
CA GLY A 19 11.95 -22.89 21.84
C GLY A 19 11.67 -22.63 20.36
N ALA A 20 11.80 -23.65 19.52
CA ALA A 20 11.53 -23.57 18.08
C ALA A 20 10.07 -23.17 17.80
N VAL A 21 9.10 -23.75 18.52
CA VAL A 21 7.68 -23.41 18.40
C VAL A 21 7.42 -21.97 18.83
N SER A 22 8.06 -21.51 19.90
CA SER A 22 7.92 -20.13 20.40
C SER A 22 8.50 -19.10 19.41
N ILE A 23 9.66 -19.38 18.82
CA ILE A 23 10.29 -18.52 17.81
C ILE A 23 9.44 -18.47 16.54
N LEU A 24 8.91 -19.61 16.09
CA LEU A 24 8.07 -19.67 14.90
C LEU A 24 6.73 -18.95 15.13
N GLY A 25 6.12 -19.11 16.30
CA GLY A 25 4.91 -18.41 16.70
C GLY A 25 5.10 -16.90 16.78
N LEU A 26 6.17 -16.43 17.42
CA LEU A 26 6.55 -15.02 17.46
C LEU A 26 6.84 -14.47 16.06
N GLY A 27 7.52 -15.24 15.22
CA GLY A 27 7.80 -14.88 13.82
C GLY A 27 6.51 -14.71 13.00
N LEU A 28 5.57 -15.67 13.09
CA LEU A 28 4.27 -15.58 12.43
C LEU A 28 3.42 -14.42 12.98
N TYR A 29 3.45 -14.19 14.29
CA TYR A 29 2.75 -13.08 14.95
C TYR A 29 3.28 -11.72 14.44
N LEU A 30 4.59 -11.56 14.34
CA LEU A 30 5.21 -10.35 13.79
C LEU A 30 4.88 -10.15 12.31
N LEU A 31 4.89 -11.22 11.50
CA LEU A 31 4.48 -11.15 10.08
C LEU A 31 3.02 -10.69 9.91
N GLN A 32 2.13 -11.10 10.81
CA GLN A 32 0.74 -10.62 10.81
C GLN A 32 0.64 -9.14 11.20
N HIS A 33 1.39 -8.70 12.22
CA HIS A 33 1.39 -7.29 12.66
C HIS A 33 2.06 -6.32 11.68
N ILE A 34 3.04 -6.77 10.89
CA ILE A 34 3.64 -5.96 9.82
C ILE A 34 2.60 -5.64 8.73
N LYS A 35 1.70 -6.59 8.41
CA LYS A 35 0.66 -6.39 7.39
C LYS A 35 -0.43 -5.40 7.83
N ILE A 36 -0.73 -5.35 9.13
CA ILE A 36 -1.69 -4.39 9.71
C ILE A 36 -1.19 -2.95 9.53
N ASN A 37 0.13 -2.72 9.64
CA ASN A 37 0.73 -1.39 9.48
C ASN A 37 1.14 -1.05 8.03
N TYR A 38 1.21 -2.04 7.13
CA TYR A 38 1.45 -1.80 5.70
C TYR A 38 0.25 -1.14 5.01
N ASN A 39 -0.98 -1.50 5.39
CA ASN A 39 -2.18 -0.85 4.85
C ASN A 39 -2.33 0.60 5.31
N ARG A 40 -1.83 0.94 6.51
CA ARG A 40 -1.78 2.31 7.02
C ARG A 40 -0.69 3.15 6.35
N ALA A 41 0.49 2.55 6.07
CA ALA A 41 1.56 3.20 5.32
C ALA A 41 1.22 3.48 3.84
N ARG A 42 0.26 2.75 3.24
CA ARG A 42 -0.25 3.04 1.89
C ARG A 42 -1.39 4.06 1.87
N GLN A 43 -2.13 4.18 2.97
CA GLN A 43 -3.11 5.25 3.16
C GLN A 43 -2.44 6.57 3.55
N ASP A 44 -1.33 6.55 4.31
CA ASP A 44 -0.53 7.74 4.64
C ASP A 44 0.21 8.31 3.41
N THR A 45 0.50 7.51 2.37
CA THR A 45 0.98 8.05 1.08
C THR A 45 -0.12 8.65 0.21
N LEU A 46 -1.41 8.51 0.58
CA LEU A 46 -2.54 9.18 -0.08
C LEU A 46 -3.09 10.35 0.73
N GLU A 47 -2.84 10.40 2.03
CA GLU A 47 -3.25 11.51 2.91
C GLU A 47 -2.08 12.43 3.32
N GLY A 48 -0.83 12.01 3.09
CA GLY A 48 0.37 12.84 3.18
C GLY A 48 0.61 13.76 1.98
N GLU A 49 -0.32 13.82 1.02
CA GLU A 49 -0.36 14.82 -0.06
C GLU A 49 -1.05 16.13 0.35
N LEU A 50 -1.34 16.34 1.65
CA LEU A 50 -1.89 17.61 2.15
C LEU A 50 -0.83 18.72 2.32
N ASN A 51 0.29 18.63 1.60
CA ASN A 51 1.06 19.81 1.22
C ASN A 51 1.25 19.95 -0.30
N ASN A 52 0.40 19.30 -1.10
CA ASN A 52 0.32 19.63 -2.53
C ASN A 52 -0.44 20.93 -2.77
N GLN A 53 -1.26 21.44 -1.84
CA GLN A 53 -1.99 22.71 -2.09
C GLN A 53 -1.03 23.89 -2.29
N ASP A 54 0.10 23.93 -1.57
CA ASP A 54 1.11 24.97 -1.73
C ASP A 54 1.98 24.77 -2.98
N PHE A 55 2.25 23.52 -3.38
CA PHE A 55 2.93 23.22 -4.65
C PHE A 55 2.01 23.44 -5.87
N HIS A 56 0.70 23.24 -5.70
CA HIS A 56 -0.31 23.41 -6.73
C HIS A 56 -0.53 24.87 -7.12
N ALA A 57 -0.36 25.79 -6.17
CA ALA A 57 -0.39 27.23 -6.42
C ALA A 57 0.80 27.71 -7.28
N ILE A 58 1.92 26.96 -7.30
CA ILE A 58 3.16 27.35 -7.98
C ILE A 58 3.35 26.58 -9.31
N ALA A 59 2.92 25.32 -9.38
CA ALA A 59 3.21 24.42 -10.51
C ALA A 59 2.16 24.42 -11.64
N GLY A 60 0.99 25.05 -11.45
CA GLY A 60 0.05 25.36 -12.54
C GLY A 60 -0.43 24.18 -13.39
N GLU A 61 -0.73 24.48 -14.66
CA GLU A 61 -1.34 23.63 -15.69
C GLU A 61 -0.66 22.26 -15.87
N ASP A 62 0.65 22.17 -15.63
CA ASP A 62 1.47 20.97 -15.90
C ASP A 62 1.17 19.80 -14.95
N VAL A 63 0.73 20.11 -13.72
CA VAL A 63 0.42 19.08 -12.71
C VAL A 63 -0.80 18.24 -13.13
N PHE A 64 -1.80 18.88 -13.74
CA PHE A 64 -3.02 18.18 -14.17
C PHE A 64 -2.84 17.37 -15.44
N ALA A 65 -1.94 17.80 -16.34
CA ALA A 65 -1.53 16.99 -17.49
C ALA A 65 -0.86 15.70 -17.00
N THR A 66 0.07 15.80 -16.04
CA THR A 66 0.72 14.63 -15.43
C THR A 66 -0.29 13.71 -14.73
N LYS A 67 -1.29 14.27 -14.05
CA LYS A 67 -2.38 13.49 -13.43
C LYS A 67 -3.25 12.75 -14.45
N LEU A 68 -3.54 13.35 -15.60
CA LEU A 68 -4.26 12.70 -16.69
C LEU A 68 -3.47 11.51 -17.25
N ASP A 69 -2.17 11.65 -17.45
CA ASP A 69 -1.31 10.54 -17.89
C ASP A 69 -1.24 9.40 -16.86
N LEU A 70 -1.15 9.74 -15.57
CA LEU A 70 -1.21 8.75 -14.49
C LEU A 70 -2.57 8.01 -14.46
N ALA A 71 -3.68 8.73 -14.64
CA ALA A 71 -5.01 8.12 -14.68
C ALA A 71 -5.15 7.14 -15.86
N ARG A 72 -4.63 7.49 -17.04
CA ARG A 72 -4.60 6.60 -18.22
C ARG A 72 -3.84 5.30 -17.92
N ALA A 73 -2.65 5.38 -17.32
CA ALA A 73 -1.89 4.20 -16.93
C ALA A 73 -2.63 3.32 -15.88
N PHE A 74 -3.39 3.95 -14.97
CA PHE A 74 -4.23 3.20 -14.02
C PHE A 74 -5.41 2.51 -14.69
N ILE A 75 -6.02 3.10 -15.72
CA ILE A 75 -7.04 2.44 -16.54
C ILE A 75 -6.44 1.20 -17.23
N GLU A 76 -5.28 1.36 -17.87
CA GLU A 76 -4.58 0.26 -18.59
C GLU A 76 -4.22 -0.90 -17.67
N THR A 77 -3.81 -0.60 -16.43
CA THR A 77 -3.43 -1.61 -15.43
C THR A 77 -4.62 -2.18 -14.64
N GLY A 78 -5.86 -1.81 -14.99
CA GLY A 78 -7.08 -2.30 -14.35
C GLY A 78 -7.39 -1.66 -12.98
N LYS A 79 -6.62 -0.66 -12.54
CA LYS A 79 -6.81 0.07 -11.28
C LYS A 79 -7.86 1.18 -11.43
N ARG A 80 -9.07 0.79 -11.86
CA ARG A 80 -10.13 1.73 -12.25
C ARG A 80 -10.57 2.68 -11.14
N ASP A 81 -10.65 2.20 -9.89
CA ASP A 81 -11.08 3.03 -8.76
C ASP A 81 -10.10 4.16 -8.46
N SER A 82 -8.79 3.88 -8.51
CA SER A 82 -7.75 4.89 -8.35
C SER A 82 -7.74 5.89 -9.52
N ALA A 83 -7.98 5.42 -10.74
CA ALA A 83 -8.09 6.30 -11.90
C ALA A 83 -9.28 7.27 -11.77
N LYS A 84 -10.45 6.79 -11.33
CA LYS A 84 -11.64 7.63 -11.09
C LYS A 84 -11.36 8.76 -10.09
N GLN A 85 -10.72 8.44 -8.97
CA GLN A 85 -10.37 9.44 -7.95
C GLN A 85 -9.46 10.56 -8.49
N ILE A 86 -8.47 10.21 -9.33
CA ILE A 86 -7.59 11.19 -9.97
C ILE A 86 -8.38 12.04 -10.97
N LEU A 87 -9.21 11.43 -11.81
CA LEU A 87 -10.00 12.15 -12.81
C LEU A 87 -11.02 13.10 -12.17
N ASP A 88 -11.66 12.72 -11.07
CA ASP A 88 -12.55 13.61 -10.30
C ASP A 88 -11.81 14.84 -9.76
N ASN A 89 -10.54 14.70 -9.41
CA ASN A 89 -9.70 15.84 -9.00
C ASN A 89 -9.40 16.77 -10.19
N VAL A 90 -9.07 16.20 -11.35
CA VAL A 90 -8.81 16.96 -12.60
C VAL A 90 -10.07 17.70 -13.07
N VAL A 91 -11.26 17.08 -12.99
CA VAL A 91 -12.54 17.73 -13.34
C VAL A 91 -12.83 18.95 -12.46
N LYS A 92 -12.46 18.90 -11.17
CA LYS A 92 -12.75 19.99 -10.23
C LYS A 92 -11.77 21.15 -10.31
N GLN A 93 -10.50 20.87 -10.62
CA GLN A 93 -9.42 21.83 -10.40
C GLN A 93 -8.55 22.09 -11.65
N GLY A 94 -8.63 21.25 -12.69
CA GLY A 94 -7.93 21.44 -13.95
C GLY A 94 -8.48 22.59 -14.78
N ASN A 95 -7.81 22.93 -15.89
CA ASN A 95 -8.32 23.91 -16.85
C ASN A 95 -9.44 23.33 -17.74
N ARG A 96 -10.09 24.17 -18.56
CA ARG A 96 -11.22 23.73 -19.42
C ARG A 96 -10.90 22.52 -20.31
N ILE A 97 -9.69 22.45 -20.85
CA ILE A 97 -9.26 21.35 -21.74
C ILE A 97 -9.11 20.07 -20.91
N GLN A 98 -8.41 20.16 -19.78
CA GLN A 98 -8.17 19.03 -18.88
C GLN A 98 -9.46 18.51 -18.24
N GLN A 99 -10.37 19.39 -17.85
CA GLN A 99 -11.69 19.02 -17.32
C GLN A 99 -12.51 18.25 -18.36
N GLN A 100 -12.52 18.71 -19.62
CA GLN A 100 -13.21 18.03 -20.70
C GLN A 100 -12.60 16.65 -20.96
N GLU A 101 -11.28 16.58 -20.97
CA GLU A 101 -10.56 15.32 -21.17
C GLU A 101 -10.83 14.32 -20.05
N ALA A 102 -10.76 14.78 -18.79
CA ALA A 102 -11.06 13.94 -17.64
C ALA A 102 -12.50 13.44 -17.64
N THR A 103 -13.45 14.28 -18.04
CA THR A 103 -14.86 13.89 -18.20
C THR A 103 -15.04 12.84 -19.29
N ASN A 104 -14.33 13.00 -20.42
CA ASN A 104 -14.37 12.02 -21.51
C ASN A 104 -13.80 10.66 -21.07
N LEU A 105 -12.74 10.66 -20.27
CA LEU A 105 -12.18 9.43 -19.69
C LEU A 105 -13.14 8.80 -18.67
N LEU A 106 -13.77 9.60 -17.80
CA LEU A 106 -14.76 9.14 -16.82
C LEU A 106 -15.96 8.43 -17.49
N ASN A 107 -16.36 8.90 -18.67
CA ASN A 107 -17.45 8.29 -19.44
C ASN A 107 -17.08 6.93 -20.08
N GLN A 108 -15.80 6.55 -20.11
CA GLN A 108 -15.34 5.26 -20.66
C GLN A 108 -15.26 4.14 -19.61
N PHE A 109 -15.44 4.45 -18.33
CA PHE A 109 -15.43 3.45 -17.26
C PHE A 109 -16.70 2.61 -17.24
#